data_AF-A0A327SDG3-F1
#
_entry.id   AF-A0A327SDG3-F1
#
_cell.length_a   1.000
_cell.length_b   1.000
_cell.length_c   1.000
_cell.angle_alpha   90.00
_cell.angle_beta   90.00
_cell.angle_gamma   90.00
#
_symmetry.space_group_name_H-M   'P 1'
#
loop_
_entity.id
_entity.type
_entity.pdbx_description
1 polymer ?
#
loop_
_entity_poly.entity_id
_entity_poly.type
_entity_poly.pdbx_seq_one_letter_code
_entity_poly.pdbx_strand_id
1 'polypeptide(L)'
;MVLASFRWISPPVPYINLFIIIIIIMKINLLSCDAQRPDRRAISKCIAEFSSSSDEALSNELTDILLEGDAVVIEMKDKNSGSALRAFRKLDLDYEIIE
;
A
#
# COMPACT_ATOMS: atom_id res chain seq x y z
N MET A 1 34.09 -35.24 16.28
CA MET A 1 33.56 -34.10 17.06
C MET A 1 34.63 -33.02 16.98
N VAL A 2 34.55 -31.94 16.19
CA VAL A 2 33.43 -31.25 15.53
C VAL A 2 33.96 -30.69 14.20
N LEU A 3 33.34 -31.08 13.09
CA LEU A 3 33.45 -30.41 11.80
C LEU A 3 32.16 -29.59 11.62
N ALA A 4 32.26 -28.27 11.58
CA ALA A 4 31.24 -27.40 11.01
C ALA A 4 31.86 -26.04 10.67
N SER A 5 32.83 -26.04 9.76
CA SER A 5 33.20 -24.84 9.02
C SER A 5 32.04 -24.47 8.10
N PHE A 6 31.11 -23.65 8.61
CA PHE A 6 30.08 -22.99 7.82
C PHE A 6 30.75 -21.95 6.91
N ARG A 7 31.29 -22.43 5.80
CA ARG A 7 31.72 -21.61 4.67
C ARG A 7 30.43 -21.08 4.04
N TRP A 8 30.03 -19.87 4.44
CA TRP A 8 28.97 -19.12 3.79
C TRP A 8 29.31 -18.98 2.31
N ILE A 9 28.71 -19.85 1.51
CA ILE A 9 28.58 -19.66 0.07
C ILE A 9 27.63 -18.48 -0.07
N SER A 10 28.17 -17.30 -0.36
CA SER A 10 27.38 -16.14 -0.76
C SER A 10 26.60 -16.53 -2.03
N PRO A 11 25.26 -16.65 -2.01
CA PRO A 11 24.53 -16.76 -3.26
C PRO A 11 24.70 -15.44 -4.02
N PRO A 12 24.83 -15.48 -5.37
CA PRO A 12 24.89 -14.28 -6.18
C PRO A 12 23.62 -13.47 -5.93
N VAL A 13 23.78 -12.16 -5.80
CA VAL A 13 22.73 -11.22 -5.41
C VAL A 13 22.01 -10.63 -6.63
N PRO A 14 20.97 -11.29 -7.17
CA PRO A 14 19.82 -10.59 -7.73
C PRO A 14 18.60 -10.73 -6.81
N TYR A 15 18.53 -11.78 -5.99
CA TYR A 15 17.38 -12.07 -5.14
C TYR A 15 17.26 -11.15 -3.93
N ILE A 16 18.37 -10.64 -3.35
CA ILE A 16 18.26 -9.71 -2.22
C ILE A 16 17.58 -8.41 -2.66
N ASN A 17 17.89 -7.90 -3.86
CA ASN A 17 17.20 -6.73 -4.40
C ASN A 17 15.74 -7.03 -4.73
N LEU A 18 15.44 -8.19 -5.34
CA LEU A 18 14.07 -8.57 -5.68
C LEU A 18 13.20 -8.84 -4.43
N PHE A 19 13.78 -9.44 -3.40
CA PHE A 19 13.12 -9.74 -2.12
C PHE A 19 12.95 -8.47 -1.27
N ILE A 20 13.93 -7.56 -1.30
CA ILE A 20 13.79 -6.21 -0.73
C ILE A 20 12.70 -5.42 -1.48
N ILE A 21 12.64 -5.50 -2.82
CA ILE A 21 11.59 -4.84 -3.61
C ILE A 21 10.19 -5.42 -3.31
N ILE A 22 10.06 -6.74 -3.17
CA ILE A 22 8.80 -7.41 -2.82
C ILE A 22 8.34 -7.06 -1.39
N ILE A 23 9.27 -6.97 -0.42
CA ILE A 23 8.94 -6.56 0.96
C ILE A 23 8.54 -5.07 1.05
N ILE A 24 8.87 -4.23 0.06
CA ILE A 24 8.62 -2.77 0.10
C ILE A 24 7.25 -2.37 -0.50
N ILE A 25 6.53 -3.30 -1.15
CA ILE A 25 5.24 -3.02 -1.80
C ILE A 25 4.15 -3.75 -1.01
N MET A 26 3.32 -2.99 -0.29
CA MET A 26 2.16 -3.52 0.42
C MET A 26 0.91 -3.26 -0.42
N LYS A 27 0.02 -4.25 -0.55
CA LYS A 27 -1.30 -4.02 -1.13
C LYS A 27 -2.30 -3.75 -0.03
N ILE A 28 -3.17 -2.79 -0.25
CA ILE A 28 -4.28 -2.51 0.66
C ILE A 28 -5.55 -2.47 -0.16
N ASN A 29 -6.56 -3.17 0.34
CA ASN A 29 -7.91 -3.13 -0.16
C ASN A 29 -8.70 -2.11 0.67
N LEU A 30 -9.18 -1.07 0.02
CA LEU A 30 -10.08 -0.07 0.61
C LEU A 30 -11.51 -0.59 0.41
N LEU A 31 -12.24 -0.83 1.49
CA LEU A 31 -13.57 -1.45 1.45
C LEU A 31 -14.67 -0.38 1.29
N SER A 32 -14.66 0.61 2.17
CA SER A 32 -15.70 1.63 2.25
C SER A 32 -15.22 2.86 3.02
N CYS A 33 -15.95 3.96 2.87
CA CYS A 33 -15.78 5.17 3.68
C CYS A 33 -17.01 5.35 4.57
N ASP A 34 -16.85 5.17 5.88
CA ASP A 34 -17.92 5.30 6.87
C ASP A 34 -18.05 6.74 7.42
N ALA A 35 -17.29 7.68 6.82
CA ALA A 35 -17.32 9.08 7.20
C ALA A 35 -18.70 9.71 6.91
N GLN A 36 -19.29 10.39 7.90
CA GLN A 36 -20.57 11.11 7.76
C GLN A 36 -20.57 12.16 6.63
N ARG A 37 -19.40 12.69 6.26
CA ARG A 37 -19.18 13.50 5.06
C ARG A 37 -17.91 13.03 4.36
N PRO A 38 -18.01 12.19 3.33
CA PRO A 38 -16.82 11.74 2.62
C PRO A 38 -16.16 12.91 1.89
N ASP A 39 -14.97 13.31 2.35
CA ASP A 39 -14.14 14.32 1.69
C ASP A 39 -13.44 13.71 0.47
N ARG A 40 -14.17 13.60 -0.65
CA ARG A 40 -13.69 13.06 -1.94
C ARG A 40 -12.32 13.59 -2.34
N ARG A 41 -12.08 14.90 -2.16
CA ARG A 41 -10.82 15.56 -2.51
C ARG A 41 -9.64 15.07 -1.67
N ALA A 42 -9.89 14.77 -0.40
CA ALA A 42 -8.85 14.32 0.50
C ALA A 42 -8.53 12.85 0.23
N ILE A 43 -9.54 12.02 -0.05
CA ILE A 43 -9.35 10.62 -0.43
C ILE A 43 -8.57 10.50 -1.74
N SER A 44 -8.95 11.24 -2.78
CA SER A 44 -8.25 11.14 -4.07
C SER A 44 -6.79 11.62 -3.99
N LYS A 45 -6.52 12.69 -3.23
CA LYS A 45 -5.14 13.11 -2.91
C LYS A 45 -4.37 12.05 -2.15
N CYS A 46 -4.99 11.42 -1.16
CA CYS A 46 -4.33 10.37 -0.39
C CYS A 46 -3.97 9.18 -1.31
N ILE A 47 -4.90 8.73 -2.14
CA ILE A 47 -4.64 7.65 -3.09
C ILE A 47 -3.50 8.04 -4.05
N ALA A 48 -3.53 9.26 -4.61
CA ALA A 48 -2.48 9.75 -5.52
C ALA A 48 -1.10 9.89 -4.84
N GLU A 49 -1.06 10.30 -3.57
CA GLU A 49 0.19 10.48 -2.81
C GLU A 49 0.80 9.15 -2.34
N PHE A 50 -0.03 8.13 -2.10
CA PHE A 50 0.42 6.88 -1.50
C PHE A 50 0.59 5.73 -2.49
N SER A 51 -0.13 5.75 -3.62
CA SER A 51 0.06 4.72 -4.62
C SER A 51 1.31 4.95 -5.45
N SER A 52 2.01 3.86 -5.75
CA SER A 52 3.30 3.90 -6.45
C SER A 52 3.20 4.27 -7.94
N SER A 53 2.01 4.23 -8.53
CA SER A 53 1.79 4.39 -9.98
C SER A 53 0.50 5.12 -10.35
N SER A 54 -0.31 5.56 -9.39
CA SER A 54 -1.62 6.17 -9.71
C SER A 54 -1.48 7.64 -10.06
N ASP A 55 -1.89 7.98 -11.26
CA ASP A 55 -2.13 9.35 -11.66
C ASP A 55 -3.31 9.98 -10.90
N GLU A 56 -3.34 11.32 -10.85
CA GLU A 56 -4.39 12.10 -10.18
C GLU A 56 -5.78 11.82 -10.77
N ALA A 57 -5.85 11.53 -12.08
CA ALA A 57 -7.08 11.13 -12.77
C ALA A 57 -7.58 9.75 -12.31
N LEU A 58 -6.71 8.75 -12.28
CA LEU A 58 -7.05 7.41 -11.80
C LEU A 58 -7.51 7.45 -10.34
N SER A 59 -6.82 8.23 -9.51
CA SER A 59 -7.17 8.37 -8.10
C SER A 59 -8.56 8.96 -7.89
N ASN A 60 -9.00 9.88 -8.76
CA ASN A 60 -10.35 10.44 -8.71
C ASN A 60 -11.43 9.41 -9.08
N GLU A 61 -11.19 8.57 -10.08
CA GLU A 61 -12.09 7.49 -10.48
C GLU A 61 -12.18 6.41 -9.39
N LEU A 62 -11.03 6.00 -8.84
CA LEU A 62 -10.99 5.06 -7.71
C LEU A 62 -11.74 5.60 -6.49
N THR A 63 -11.67 6.91 -6.26
CA THR A 63 -12.44 7.53 -5.18
C THR A 63 -13.94 7.51 -5.49
N ASP A 64 -14.36 7.71 -6.74
CA ASP A 64 -15.78 7.60 -7.10
C ASP A 64 -16.30 6.19 -6.84
N ILE A 65 -15.55 5.16 -7.26
CA ILE A 65 -15.86 3.75 -7.02
C ILE A 65 -15.98 3.47 -5.51
N LEU A 66 -15.04 3.97 -4.70
CA LEU A 66 -15.09 3.81 -3.23
C LEU A 66 -16.31 4.49 -2.59
N LEU A 67 -16.75 5.63 -3.13
CA LEU A 67 -17.92 6.35 -2.63
C LEU A 67 -19.24 5.75 -3.11
N GLU A 68 -19.22 5.04 -4.23
CA GLU A 68 -20.33 4.20 -4.69
C GLU A 68 -20.49 2.95 -3.81
N GLY A 69 -19.48 2.60 -3.00
CA GLY A 69 -19.48 1.49 -2.06
C GLY A 69 -18.78 0.23 -2.58
N ASP A 70 -17.98 0.38 -3.64
CA ASP A 70 -17.18 -0.70 -4.21
C ASP A 70 -15.76 -0.70 -3.64
N ALA A 71 -15.23 -1.91 -3.42
CA ALA A 71 -13.88 -2.08 -2.88
C ALA A 71 -12.80 -1.82 -3.96
N VAL A 72 -11.74 -1.11 -3.57
CA VAL A 72 -10.63 -0.77 -4.46
C VAL A 72 -9.30 -1.24 -3.87
N VAL A 73 -8.55 -1.98 -4.68
CA VAL A 73 -7.19 -2.40 -4.32
C VAL A 73 -6.17 -1.38 -4.81
N ILE A 74 -5.34 -0.88 -3.89
CA ILE A 74 -4.23 0.02 -4.20
C ILE A 74 -2.90 -0.58 -3.74
N GLU A 75 -1.86 -0.35 -4.52
CA GLU A 75 -0.49 -0.74 -4.18
C GLU A 75 0.22 0.46 -3.56
N MET A 76 0.71 0.31 -2.33
CA MET A 76 1.43 1.35 -1.62
C MET A 76 2.88 0.95 -1.38
N LYS A 77 3.75 1.96 -1.37
CA LYS A 77 5.16 1.79 -1.05
C LYS A 77 5.42 2.02 0.44
N ASP A 78 6.17 1.13 1.08
CA ASP A 78 6.37 1.12 2.55
C ASP A 78 6.90 2.41 3.16
N LYS A 79 7.62 3.24 2.42
CA LYS A 79 8.05 4.57 2.91
C LYS A 79 6.87 5.46 3.29
N ASN A 80 5.70 5.21 2.73
CA ASN A 80 4.50 6.02 2.91
C ASN A 80 3.42 5.30 3.74
N SER A 81 3.63 4.06 4.17
CA SER A 81 2.61 3.25 4.89
C SER A 81 2.20 3.91 6.22
N GLY A 82 3.15 4.42 7.02
CA GLY A 82 2.83 5.14 8.26
C GLY A 82 2.03 6.43 8.06
N SER A 83 2.28 7.14 6.96
CA SER A 83 1.54 8.36 6.57
C SER A 83 0.14 8.02 6.07
N ALA A 84 0.03 6.98 5.25
CA ALA A 84 -1.23 6.49 4.69
C ALA A 84 -2.18 5.98 5.78
N LEU A 85 -1.70 5.13 6.68
CA LEU A 85 -2.49 4.63 7.81
C LEU A 85 -2.99 5.76 8.72
N ARG A 86 -2.23 6.85 8.84
CA ARG A 86 -2.68 8.05 9.57
C ARG A 86 -3.76 8.81 8.80
N ALA A 87 -3.64 8.90 7.48
CA ALA A 87 -4.64 9.54 6.62
C ALA A 87 -5.94 8.74 6.59
N PHE A 88 -5.89 7.41 6.50
CA PHE A 88 -7.07 6.53 6.53
C PHE A 88 -7.86 6.69 7.82
N ARG A 89 -7.19 6.76 8.98
CA ARG A 89 -7.83 7.07 10.27
C ARG A 89 -8.44 8.47 10.35
N LYS A 90 -7.98 9.42 9.54
CA LYS A 90 -8.52 10.79 9.50
C LYS A 90 -9.72 10.88 8.54
N LEU A 91 -9.77 10.00 7.56
CA LEU A 91 -10.81 9.91 6.54
C LEU A 91 -11.85 8.83 6.84
N ASP A 92 -11.73 8.15 7.99
CA ASP A 92 -12.58 7.01 8.40
C ASP A 92 -12.78 6.00 7.26
N LEU A 93 -11.67 5.61 6.62
CA LEU A 93 -11.66 4.59 5.58
C LEU A 93 -11.45 3.21 6.20
N ASP A 94 -12.30 2.26 5.83
CA ASP A 94 -12.11 0.86 6.13
C ASP A 94 -11.11 0.27 5.14
N TYR A 95 -10.06 -0.34 5.67
CA TYR A 95 -8.99 -0.91 4.88
C TYR A 95 -8.59 -2.29 5.41
N GLU A 96 -8.27 -3.17 4.46
CA GLU A 96 -7.74 -4.50 4.70
C GLU A 96 -6.37 -4.61 4.05
N ILE A 97 -5.36 -5.00 4.83
CA ILE A 97 -3.99 -5.17 4.33
C ILE A 97 -3.91 -6.55 3.68
N ILE A 98 -3.53 -6.59 2.41
CA ILE A 98 -3.34 -7.81 1.63
C ILE A 98 -1.84 -7.92 1.30
N GLU A 99 -1.23 -9.05 1.62
CA GLU A 99 0.19 -9.34 1.40
C GLU A 99 0.48 -9.84 -0.04
#